data_AF-A0A4P5QLU3-F1
#
_entry.id   AF-A0A4P5QLU3-F1
#
_cell.length_a   1.000
_cell.length_b   1.000
_cell.length_c   1.000
_cell.angle_alpha   90.00
_cell.angle_beta   90.00
_cell.angle_gamma   90.00
#
_symmetry.space_group_name_H-M   'P 1'
#
loop_
_entity.id
_entity.type
_entity.pdbx_description
1 polymer ?
#
loop_
_entity_poly.entity_id
_entity_poly.type
_entity_poly.pdbx_seq_one_letter_code
_entity_poly.pdbx_strand_id
1 'polypeptide(L)' 'MAAISLKAHYDGEHIQIDEPFQIPANSQLIVTVIPNDDSLGHWREDWSRLAAQGLARAYGPDEPEYTEADCIP' A
#
# COMPACT_ATOMS: atom_id res chain seq x y z
N MET A 1 -16.95 -17.91 -8.72
CA MET A 1 -17.31 -17.36 -7.40
C MET A 1 -16.81 -15.93 -7.38
N ALA A 2 -17.68 -14.94 -7.26
CA ALA A 2 -17.30 -13.53 -7.17
C ALA A 2 -17.29 -13.12 -5.71
N ALA A 3 -16.11 -12.91 -5.14
CA ALA A 3 -15.98 -12.35 -3.80
C ALA A 3 -16.07 -10.82 -3.88
N ILE A 4 -16.77 -10.21 -2.94
CA ILE A 4 -16.80 -8.76 -2.75
C ILE A 4 -15.95 -8.44 -1.52
N SER A 5 -15.03 -7.48 -1.67
CA SER A 5 -14.28 -6.92 -0.55
C SER A 5 -15.04 -5.71 -0.01
N LEU A 6 -15.41 -5.77 1.27
CA LEU A 6 -16.06 -4.68 1.98
C LEU A 6 -15.04 -4.03 2.92
N LYS A 7 -15.05 -2.70 2.98
CA LYS A 7 -14.28 -1.98 4.00
C LYS A 7 -15.05 -2.01 5.33
N ALA A 8 -14.29 -2.23 6.38
CA ALA A 8 -14.83 -2.30 7.72
C ALA A 8 -13.76 -1.89 8.73
N HIS A 9 -14.20 -1.41 9.88
CA HIS A 9 -13.36 -1.15 11.04
C HIS A 9 -13.87 -1.91 12.26
N TYR A 10 -12.97 -2.20 13.19
CA TYR A 10 -13.32 -2.76 14.48
C TYR A 10 -13.55 -1.63 15.48
N ASP A 11 -14.75 -1.54 16.05
CA ASP A 11 -15.12 -0.50 17.01
C ASP A 11 -14.69 -0.80 18.46
N GLY A 12 -14.08 -1.97 18.69
CA GLY A 12 -13.71 -2.48 20.00
C GLY A 12 -14.55 -3.68 20.45
N GLU A 13 -15.73 -3.88 19.85
CA GLU A 13 -16.65 -4.99 20.15
C GLU A 13 -17.11 -5.72 18.89
N HIS A 14 -17.36 -5.00 17.80
CA HIS A 14 -17.95 -5.48 16.57
C HIS A 14 -17.16 -5.00 15.33
N ILE A 15 -17.24 -5.79 14.25
CA ILE A 15 -16.76 -5.38 12.93
C ILE A 15 -17.88 -4.58 12.25
N GLN A 16 -17.66 -3.28 12.06
CA GLN A 16 -18.60 -2.36 11.43
C GLN A 16 -18.24 -2.20 9.96
N ILE A 17 -19.20 -2.47 9.07
CA ILE A 17 -19.02 -2.22 7.64
C ILE A 17 -19.18 -0.71 7.41
N ASP A 18 -18.20 -0.09 6.76
CA ASP A 18 -18.17 1.36 6.58
C ASP A 18 -19.29 1.86 5.65
N GLU A 19 -19.70 1.00 4.71
CA GLU A 19 -20.74 1.26 3.72
C GLU A 19 -21.94 0.32 3.92
N PRO A 20 -23.18 0.79 3.72
CA PRO A 20 -24.36 -0.07 3.83
C PRO A 20 -24.29 -1.26 2.87
N PHE A 21 -24.20 -2.47 3.44
CA PHE A 21 -24.19 -3.71 2.67
C PHE A 21 -25.00 -4.79 3.38
N GLN A 22 -25.95 -5.39 2.67
CA GLN A 22 -26.78 -6.45 3.22
C GLN A 22 -26.07 -7.81 3.04
N ILE A 23 -25.62 -8.39 4.14
CA ILE A 23 -25.05 -9.74 4.15
C ILE A 23 -26.18 -10.76 4.33
N PRO A 24 -26.40 -11.69 3.38
CA PRO A 24 -27.39 -12.74 3.54
C PRO A 24 -27.05 -13.65 4.72
N ALA A 25 -28.08 -14.14 5.44
CA ALA A 25 -27.90 -15.07 6.54
C ALA A 25 -27.14 -16.34 6.07
N ASN A 26 -26.23 -16.83 6.91
CA ASN A 26 -25.38 -18.02 6.65
C ASN A 26 -24.44 -17.88 5.43
N SER A 27 -24.14 -16.65 5.00
CA SER A 27 -23.09 -16.43 3.98
C SER A 27 -21.73 -16.85 4.52
N GLN A 28 -20.92 -17.50 3.68
CA GLN A 28 -19.53 -17.77 4.01
C GLN A 28 -18.72 -16.46 3.92
N LEU A 29 -18.07 -16.08 5.02
CA LEU A 29 -17.27 -14.86 5.10
C LEU A 29 -15.78 -15.19 5.20
N ILE A 30 -14.96 -14.37 4.55
CA ILE A 30 -13.50 -14.37 4.72
C ILE A 30 -13.13 -13.05 5.39
N VAL A 31 -12.57 -13.12 6.59
CA VAL A 31 -12.14 -11.94 7.34
C VAL A 31 -10.65 -11.74 7.14
N THR A 32 -10.28 -10.59 6.60
CA THR A 32 -8.88 -10.15 6.48
C THR A 32 -8.67 -8.98 7.43
N VAL A 33 -7.81 -9.15 8.43
CA VAL A 33 -7.46 -8.08 9.37
C VAL A 33 -6.22 -7.37 8.85
N ILE A 34 -6.35 -6.06 8.60
CA ILE A 34 -5.21 -5.21 8.26
C ILE A 34 -4.60 -4.77 9.60
N PRO A 35 -3.39 -5.21 9.94
CA PRO A 35 -2.78 -4.83 11.21
C PRO A 35 -2.54 -3.32 11.23
N ASN A 36 -2.94 -2.68 12.32
CA ASN A 36 -2.68 -1.25 12.55
C ASN A 36 -1.26 -1.04 13.10
N ASP A 37 -0.31 -1.87 12.67
CA ASP A 37 0.99 -1.96 13.29
C ASP A 37 1.86 -0.77 12.84
N ASP A 38 2.14 0.13 13.79
CA ASP A 38 3.12 1.20 13.65
C ASP A 38 4.51 0.66 13.26
N SER A 39 4.78 -0.64 13.43
CA SER A 39 6.01 -1.27 12.94
C SER A 39 6.15 -1.18 11.41
N LEU A 40 5.06 -1.16 10.63
CA LEU A 40 5.10 -0.85 9.19
C LEU A 40 5.48 0.61 8.91
N GLY A 41 5.28 1.50 9.89
CA GLY A 41 5.69 2.91 9.84
C GLY A 41 7.20 3.05 9.71
N HIS A 42 7.97 2.27 10.48
CA HIS A 42 9.44 2.27 10.37
C HIS A 42 9.93 1.84 8.99
N TRP A 43 9.27 0.84 8.39
CA TRP A 43 9.63 0.34 7.07
C TRP A 43 9.28 1.41 6.04
N ARG A 44 8.12 2.04 6.15
CA ARG A 44 7.71 3.14 5.29
C ARG A 44 8.70 4.31 5.36
N GLU A 45 9.19 4.67 6.54
CA GLU A 45 10.23 5.70 6.71
C GLU A 45 11.56 5.28 6.08
N ASP A 46 11.99 4.05 6.29
CA ASP A 46 13.21 3.50 5.69
C ASP A 46 13.15 3.48 4.16
N TRP A 47 12.03 3.02 3.61
CA TRP A 47 11.75 3.04 2.17
C TRP A 47 11.69 4.46 1.62
N SER A 48 11.06 5.39 2.35
CA SER A 48 10.99 6.79 1.94
C SER A 48 12.37 7.45 1.93
N ARG A 49 13.20 7.16 2.94
CA ARG A 49 14.59 7.63 3.03
C ARG A 49 15.45 7.06 1.91
N LEU A 50 15.33 5.76 1.62
CA LEU A 50 16.03 5.13 0.50
C LEU A 50 15.62 5.74 -0.84
N ALA A 51 14.32 5.97 -1.05
CA ALA A 51 13.81 6.62 -2.26
C ALA A 51 14.35 8.04 -2.42
N ALA A 52 14.36 8.84 -1.34
CA ALA A 52 14.92 10.19 -1.34
C ALA A 52 16.42 10.19 -1.67
N GLN A 53 17.19 9.23 -1.14
CA GLN A 53 18.61 9.06 -1.49
C GLN A 53 18.81 8.63 -2.95
N GLY A 54 17.92 7.80 -3.49
CA GLY A 54 17.90 7.45 -4.91
C GLY A 54 17.66 8.69 -5.78
N LEU A 55 16.64 9.47 -5.43
CA LEU A 55 16.29 10.70 -6.12
C LEU A 55 17.43 11.73 -6.11
N ALA A 56 18.04 11.96 -4.94
CA ALA A 56 19.16 12.89 -4.81
C ALA A 56 20.39 12.47 -5.63
N ARG A 57 20.63 11.17 -5.79
CA ARG A 57 21.69 10.64 -6.67
C ARG A 57 21.33 10.81 -8.15
N ALA A 58 20.07 10.56 -8.49
CA ALA A 58 19.59 10.67 -9.86
C ALA A 58 19.72 12.10 -10.39
N TYR A 59 19.61 13.13 -9.55
CA TYR A 59 19.79 14.54 -9.91
C TYR A 59 21.07 15.15 -9.29
N GLY A 60 22.05 14.30 -8.98
CA GLY A 60 23.30 14.68 -8.36
C GLY A 60 24.36 15.11 -9.38
N PRO A 61 25.49 15.69 -8.93
CA PRO A 61 26.58 16.07 -9.83
C PRO A 61 27.24 14.88 -10.57
N ASP A 62 27.03 13.65 -10.06
CA ASP A 62 27.51 12.41 -10.67
C ASP A 62 26.46 11.79 -11.63
N GLU A 63 25.36 12.48 -11.94
CA GLU A 63 24.39 12.06 -12.94
C GLU A 63 25.03 12.06 -14.35
N PRO A 64 24.98 10.95 -15.11
CA PRO A 64 25.46 10.93 -16.47
C PRO A 64 24.53 11.73 -17.38
N GLU A 65 25.09 12.55 -18.26
CA GLU A 65 24.34 13.23 -19.31
C GLU A 65 23.86 12.19 -20.33
N TYR A 66 22.56 11.89 -20.32
CA TYR A 66 21.96 10.99 -21.30
C TYR A 66 21.81 11.69 -22.64
N THR A 67 22.33 11.05 -23.69
CA THR A 67 22.31 11.57 -25.06
C THR A 67 21.55 10.63 -25.99
N GLU A 68 21.31 11.08 -27.22
CA GLU A 68 20.69 10.26 -28.27
C GLU A 68 21.48 8.98 -28.56
N ALA A 69 22.79 8.97 -28.27
CA ALA A 69 23.65 7.78 -28.44
C ALA A 69 23.37 6.68 -27.41
N ASP A 70 22.70 6.99 -26.30
CA ASP A 70 22.39 6.04 -25.23
C ASP A 70 21.05 5.30 -25.46
N CYS A 71 20.32 5.65 -26.52
CA CYS A 71 19.10 4.97 -26.91
C CYS A 71 19.41 3.63 -27.60
N ILE A 72 18.87 2.53 -27.05
CA ILE A 72 18.90 1.21 -27.70
C ILE A 72 17.74 1.18 -28.73
N PRO A 73 18.00 0.79 -30.00
CA PRO A 73 16.96 0.71 -31.03
C PRO A 73 15.91 -0.38 -30.77
#